data_AF-A0AAV8ZSS9-F1
#
_entry.id   AF-A0AAV8ZSS9-F1
#
_cell.length_a   1.000
_cell.length_b   1.000
_cell.length_c   1.000
_cell.angle_alpha   90.00
_cell.angle_beta   90.00
_cell.angle_gamma   90.00
#
_symmetry.space_group_name_H-M   'P 1'
#
loop_
_entity.id
_entity.type
_entity.pdbx_description
1 polymer ?
#
loop_
_entity_poly.entity_id
_entity_poly.type
_entity_poly.pdbx_seq_one_letter_code
_entity_poly.pdbx_strand_id
1 'polypeptide(L)'
;MSARLDFTELNSSTKASSQRVTTIGKLLVGITGGVALGLTVICAPFVSPALRKFCLPYIPATTEQVANILKALKGEKEPCWT
;
A
#
# COMPACT_ATOMS: atom_id res chain seq x y z
N MET A 1 21.29 -4.80 4.17
CA MET A 1 20.65 -6.13 4.24
C MET A 1 19.65 -6.06 5.38
N SER A 2 18.37 -5.97 5.02
CA SER A 2 17.13 -6.06 5.80
C SER A 2 17.13 -5.57 7.27
N ALA A 3 16.61 -4.36 7.48
CA ALA A 3 16.01 -3.97 8.76
C ALA A 3 14.80 -4.89 9.02
N ARG A 4 14.98 -5.90 9.86
CA ARG A 4 13.85 -6.64 10.43
C ARG A 4 13.17 -5.69 11.42
N LEU A 5 11.91 -5.39 11.17
CA LEU A 5 11.07 -4.65 12.11
C LEU A 5 10.89 -5.53 13.36
N ASP A 6 11.59 -5.19 14.44
CA ASP A 6 11.46 -5.85 15.74
C ASP A 6 10.13 -5.45 16.40
N PHE A 7 9.07 -6.09 15.92
CA PHE A 7 7.71 -6.06 16.47
C PHE A 7 7.67 -6.32 17.99
N THR A 8 8.71 -6.97 18.52
CA THR A 8 8.88 -7.37 19.92
C THR A 8 9.01 -6.20 20.90
N GLU A 9 9.47 -5.01 20.48
CA GLU A 9 9.69 -3.86 21.39
C GLU A 9 8.39 -3.12 21.79
N LEU A 10 7.35 -3.16 20.95
CA LEU A 10 6.06 -2.48 21.21
C LEU A 10 5.18 -3.20 22.25
N ASN A 11 5.55 -4.41 22.68
CA ASN A 11 4.80 -5.17 23.70
C ASN A 11 5.09 -4.68 25.13
N SER A 12 6.12 -3.86 25.35
CA SER A 12 6.66 -3.52 26.67
C SER A 12 5.90 -2.45 27.47
N SER A 13 4.94 -1.73 26.85
CA SER A 13 4.23 -0.60 27.49
C SER A 13 2.80 -0.90 27.97
N THR A 14 2.46 -2.18 28.24
CA THR A 14 1.32 -2.52 29.09
C THR A 14 1.85 -3.06 30.42
N LYS A 15 2.12 -2.16 31.38
CA LYS A 15 2.33 -2.53 32.78
C LYS A 15 1.04 -3.20 33.28
N ALA A 16 0.99 -4.53 33.22
CA ALA A 16 -0.17 -5.32 33.60
C ALA A 16 -0.37 -5.24 35.11
N SER A 17 -1.16 -4.27 35.57
CA SER A 17 -1.86 -4.43 36.84
C SER A 17 -2.74 -5.68 36.69
N SER A 18 -2.71 -6.58 37.67
CA SER A 18 -3.51 -7.80 37.69
C SER A 18 -5.00 -7.46 37.92
N GLN A 19 -5.63 -6.78 36.96
CA GLN A 19 -7.08 -6.62 36.93
C GLN A 19 -7.72 -7.85 36.30
N ARG A 20 -8.71 -8.43 37.01
CA ARG A 20 -9.53 -9.50 36.46
C ARG A 20 -10.34 -8.96 35.30
N VAL A 21 -9.87 -9.21 34.07
CA VAL A 21 -10.61 -8.85 32.86
C VAL A 21 -11.84 -9.75 32.76
N THR A 22 -13.01 -9.13 32.71
CA THR A 22 -14.28 -9.84 32.59
C THR A 22 -14.36 -10.54 31.23
N THR A 23 -15.15 -11.62 31.14
CA THR A 23 -15.38 -12.35 29.88
C THR A 23 -15.91 -11.43 28.78
N ILE A 24 -16.72 -10.45 29.15
CA ILE A 24 -17.23 -9.42 28.24
C ILE A 24 -16.11 -8.51 27.75
N GLY A 25 -15.18 -8.10 28.61
CA GLY A 25 -14.01 -7.30 28.19
C GLY A 25 -13.15 -8.04 27.17
N LYS A 26 -12.94 -9.36 27.36
CA LYS A 26 -12.21 -10.19 26.40
C LYS A 26 -12.93 -10.30 25.06
N LEU A 27 -14.25 -10.45 25.08
CA LEU A 27 -15.07 -10.52 23.86
C LEU A 27 -15.01 -9.21 23.08
N LEU A 28 -15.13 -8.06 23.75
CA LEU A 28 -15.07 -6.74 23.11
C LEU A 28 -13.69 -6.50 22.47
N VAL A 29 -12.60 -6.80 23.18
CA VAL A 29 -11.24 -6.68 22.63
C VAL A 29 -11.06 -7.59 21.42
N GLY A 30 -11.57 -8.82 21.48
CA GLY A 30 -11.54 -9.77 20.37
C GLY A 30 -12.30 -9.28 19.14
N ILE A 31 -13.51 -8.74 19.32
CA ILE A 31 -14.32 -8.19 18.23
C ILE A 31 -13.62 -6.97 17.61
N THR A 32 -13.19 -6.01 18.43
CA THR A 32 -12.52 -4.80 17.92
C THR A 32 -11.24 -5.13 17.18
N GLY A 33 -10.41 -6.04 17.72
CA GLY A 33 -9.20 -6.52 17.04
C GLY A 33 -9.50 -7.26 15.74
N GLY A 34 -10.50 -8.15 15.76
CA GLY A 34 -10.92 -8.91 14.59
C GLY A 34 -11.46 -8.02 13.47
N VAL A 35 -12.27 -7.02 13.79
CA VAL A 35 -12.77 -6.04 12.81
C VAL A 35 -11.64 -5.20 12.25
N ALA A 36 -10.73 -4.70 13.09
CA ALA A 36 -9.59 -3.89 12.64
C ALA A 36 -8.68 -4.67 11.66
N LEU A 37 -8.34 -5.92 11.99
CA LEU A 37 -7.52 -6.77 11.13
C LEU A 37 -8.28 -7.19 9.86
N GLY A 38 -9.56 -7.56 9.99
CA GLY A 38 -10.42 -7.94 8.87
C GLY A 38 -10.53 -6.82 7.84
N LEU A 39 -10.83 -5.59 8.29
CA LEU A 39 -10.89 -4.42 7.41
C LEU A 39 -9.54 -4.15 6.74
N THR A 40 -8.44 -4.24 7.49
CA THR A 40 -7.10 -4.02 6.94
C THR A 40 -6.78 -5.00 5.80
N VAL A 41 -7.05 -6.29 5.99
CA VAL A 41 -6.79 -7.32 4.98
C VAL A 41 -7.69 -7.14 3.75
N ILE A 42 -8.98 -6.82 3.96
CA ILE A 42 -9.93 -6.58 2.87
C ILE A 42 -9.55 -5.34 2.06
N CYS A 43 -9.12 -4.27 2.72
CA CYS A 43 -8.76 -3.01 2.06
C CYS A 43 -7.34 -3.02 1.44
N ALA A 44 -6.44 -3.87 1.92
CA ALA A 44 -5.07 -3.96 1.42
C ALA A 44 -4.95 -4.09 -0.12
N PRO A 45 -5.67 -4.98 -0.83
CA PRO A 45 -5.57 -5.08 -2.29
C PRO A 45 -6.14 -3.88 -3.05
N PHE A 46 -6.95 -3.02 -2.43
CA PHE A 46 -7.48 -1.81 -3.04
C PHE A 46 -6.58 -0.59 -2.85
N VAL A 47 -5.90 -0.52 -1.70
CA VAL A 47 -4.94 0.54 -1.40
C VAL A 47 -3.57 0.26 -2.02
N SER A 48 -3.17 -1.01 -2.13
CA SER A 48 -1.86 -1.40 -2.70
C SER A 48 -1.63 -0.93 -4.15
N PRO A 49 -2.62 -0.97 -5.07
CA PRO A 49 -2.48 -0.40 -6.41
C PRO A 49 -2.30 1.11 -6.41
N ALA A 50 -2.95 1.82 -5.48
CA ALA A 50 -2.87 3.28 -5.37
C ALA A 50 -1.48 3.76 -4.90
N LEU A 51 -0.69 2.87 -4.30
CA LEU A 51 0.70 3.13 -3.92
C LEU A 51 1.71 2.77 -5.03
N ARG A 52 1.28 2.42 -6.25
CA ARG A 52 2.21 2.21 -7.37
C ARG A 52 2.72 3.55 -7.90
N LYS A 53 4.02 3.79 -7.72
CA LYS A 53 4.80 4.94 -8.24
C LYS A 53 4.68 5.14 -9.77
N PHE A 54 4.37 4.10 -10.53
CA PHE A 54 4.14 4.15 -11.97
C PHE A 54 2.86 3.38 -12.30
N CYS A 55 1.84 4.11 -12.77
CA CYS A 55 0.54 3.56 -13.18
C CYS A 55 0.47 3.21 -14.67
N LEU A 56 1.59 3.34 -15.40
CA LEU A 56 1.64 2.96 -16.81
C LEU A 56 1.92 1.45 -16.88
N PRO A 57 0.95 0.63 -17.33
CA PRO A 57 1.26 -0.76 -17.65
C PRO A 57 2.39 -0.78 -18.68
N TYR A 58 3.29 -1.75 -18.56
CA TYR A 58 4.37 -1.94 -19.53
C TYR A 58 3.74 -2.10 -20.92
N ILE A 59 3.93 -1.08 -21.75
CA ILE A 59 3.58 -1.12 -23.15
C ILE A 59 4.89 -1.35 -23.91
N PRO A 60 4.96 -2.35 -24.81
CA PRO A 60 6.10 -2.52 -25.68
C PRO A 60 6.08 -1.37 -26.71
N ALA A 61 6.57 -0.21 -26.29
CA ALA A 61 6.79 0.93 -27.15
C ALA A 61 8.26 0.99 -27.52
N THR A 62 8.54 0.99 -28.81
CA THR A 62 9.87 1.31 -29.32
C THR A 62 10.23 2.74 -28.86
N THR A 63 11.52 2.99 -28.60
CA THR A 63 12.02 4.31 -28.17
C THR A 63 11.54 5.45 -29.07
N GLU A 64 11.41 5.17 -30.37
CA GLU A 64 10.83 6.05 -31.40
C GLU A 64 9.38 6.46 -31.11
N GLN A 65 8.52 5.51 -30.73
CA GLN A 65 7.10 5.78 -30.47
C GLN A 65 6.90 6.60 -29.20
N VAL A 66 7.69 6.32 -28.16
CA VAL A 66 7.67 7.12 -26.93
C VAL A 66 8.15 8.54 -27.22
N ALA A 67 9.20 8.70 -28.01
CA ALA A 67 9.72 10.02 -28.38
C ALA A 67 8.70 10.84 -29.18
N ASN A 68 8.02 10.24 -30.16
CA ASN A 68 7.00 10.94 -30.96
C ASN A 68 5.75 11.28 -30.13
N ILE A 69 5.32 10.40 -29.23
CA ILE A 69 4.20 10.71 -28.32
C ILE A 69 4.57 11.87 -27.38
N LEU A 70 5.79 11.87 -26.82
CA LEU A 70 6.25 12.96 -25.95
C LEU A 70 6.39 14.30 -26.69
N LYS A 71 6.86 14.29 -27.95
CA LYS A 71 6.90 15.48 -28.82
C LYS A 71 5.50 16.00 -29.15
N ALA A 72 4.58 15.11 -29.54
CA ALA A 72 3.18 15.44 -29.80
C ALA A 72 2.48 16.03 -28.56
N LEU A 73 2.70 15.46 -27.37
CA LEU A 73 2.20 16.00 -26.10
C LEU A 73 2.80 17.37 -25.75
N LYS A 74 4.04 17.63 -26.18
CA LYS A 74 4.72 18.92 -26.01
C LYS A 74 4.26 19.99 -27.02
N GLY A 75 3.38 19.62 -27.96
CA GLY A 75 2.89 20.51 -29.03
C GLY A 75 3.93 20.77 -30.12
N GLU A 76 5.03 20.02 -30.12
CA GLU A 76 6.02 20.04 -31.19
C GLU A 76 5.41 19.30 -32.39
N LYS A 77 5.34 19.98 -33.54
CA LYS A 77 4.82 19.37 -34.76
C LYS A 77 5.90 18.42 -35.26
N GLU A 78 5.58 17.14 -35.40
CA GLU A 78 6.47 16.20 -36.06
C GLU A 78 6.84 16.75 -37.44
N PRO A 79 8.11 16.68 -37.87
CA PRO A 79 8.44 16.93 -39.27
C PRO A 79 7.66 15.91 -40.10
N CYS A 80 6.86 16.40 -41.05
CA CYS A 80 6.26 15.57 -42.10
C CYS A 80 7.37 14.65 -42.62
N TRP A 81 7.22 13.33 -42.48
CA TRP A 81 7.87 12.20 -43.15
C TRP A 81 8.03 11.02 -42.18
N THR A 82 7.11 10.05 -42.27
CA THR A 82 7.40 8.61 -42.29
C THR A 82 6.13 7.85 -42.67
#